data_AF-A0A2H1VR95-F1
#
_entry.id   AF-A0A2H1VR95-F1
#
_cell.length_a   1.000
_cell.length_b   1.000
_cell.length_c   1.000
_cell.angle_alpha   90.00
_cell.angle_beta   90.00
_cell.angle_gamma   90.00
#
_symmetry.space_group_name_H-M   'P 1'
#
loop_
_entity.id
_entity.type
_entity.pdbx_description
1 polymer ?
#
loop_
_entity_poly.entity_id
_entity_poly.type
_entity_poly.pdbx_seq_one_letter_code
_entity_poly.pdbx_strand_id
1 'polypeptide(L)'
;MVDGKVCNAATHTKATMRCYLCGATSSQFNNLQDLKACKKETWNLIARKKWNVRLTAEEKQIVESRKKEIQDKFREQLGLLVDIPKANFGNSNDGNTSRRFFENFAISAEFTGIDMNSIYRLKVILDTLCCG
;
A
#
# COMPACT_ATOMS: atom_id res chain seq x y z
N MET A 1 14.08 17.13 9.98
CA MET A 1 13.08 16.10 9.62
C MET A 1 13.78 14.75 9.71
N VAL A 2 13.19 13.79 10.40
CA VAL A 2 13.79 12.47 10.68
C VAL A 2 12.92 11.41 10.01
N ASP A 3 13.51 10.48 9.26
CA ASP A 3 12.76 9.41 8.61
C ASP A 3 12.61 8.17 9.52
N GLY A 4 11.72 7.26 9.15
CA GLY A 4 11.44 6.05 9.93
C GLY A 4 12.67 5.16 10.18
N LYS A 5 13.66 5.15 9.29
CA LYS A 5 14.90 4.39 9.50
C LYS A 5 15.76 5.02 10.57
N VAL A 6 15.84 6.35 10.62
CA VAL A 6 16.54 7.03 11.72
C VAL A 6 15.77 6.85 13.03
N CYS A 7 14.43 6.88 13.03
CA CYS A 7 13.64 6.53 14.21
C CYS A 7 13.92 5.10 14.70
N ASN A 8 14.08 4.15 13.78
CA ASN A 8 14.45 2.77 14.13
C ASN A 8 15.83 2.71 14.80
N ALA A 9 16.81 3.44 14.27
CA ALA A 9 18.14 3.52 14.87
C ALA A 9 18.11 4.16 16.27
N ALA A 10 17.33 5.24 16.44
CA ALA A 10 17.20 5.96 17.70
C ALA A 10 16.48 5.17 18.80
N THR A 11 15.52 4.31 18.43
CA THR A 11 14.74 3.47 19.36
C THR A 11 15.37 2.09 19.57
N HIS A 12 16.55 1.84 19.01
CA HIS A 12 17.19 0.52 18.97
C HIS A 12 16.29 -0.59 18.38
N THR A 13 15.37 -0.20 17.49
CA THR A 13 14.52 -1.14 16.76
C THR A 13 15.30 -1.72 15.58
N LYS A 14 15.79 -2.95 15.74
CA LYS A 14 16.68 -3.61 14.77
C LYS A 14 16.03 -3.91 13.42
N ALA A 15 14.71 -4.14 13.39
CA ALA A 15 14.00 -4.58 12.18
C ALA A 15 13.17 -3.45 11.58
N THR A 16 13.33 -3.22 10.27
CA THR A 16 12.55 -2.22 9.53
C THR A 16 11.06 -2.55 9.44
N MET A 17 10.70 -3.82 9.63
CA MET A 17 9.32 -4.33 9.63
C MET A 17 8.68 -4.38 11.03
N ARG A 18 9.35 -3.82 12.04
CA ARG A 18 8.85 -3.70 13.42
C ARG A 18 8.51 -2.25 13.70
N CYS A 19 7.36 -2.00 14.33
CA CYS A 19 6.97 -0.63 14.68
C CYS A 19 7.89 -0.09 15.78
N TYR A 20 8.56 1.04 15.56
CA TYR A 20 9.42 1.68 16.56
C TYR A 20 8.64 2.34 17.72
N LEU A 21 7.32 2.49 17.59
CA LEU A 21 6.46 3.05 18.64
C LEU A 21 5.98 1.98 19.63
N CYS A 22 5.43 0.87 19.12
CA CYS A 22 4.81 -0.17 19.96
C CYS A 22 5.58 -1.50 19.96
N GLY A 23 6.62 -1.65 19.15
CA GLY A 23 7.40 -2.89 19.06
C GLY A 23 6.65 -4.08 18.47
N ALA A 24 5.44 -3.91 17.91
CA ALA A 24 4.70 -5.00 17.28
C ALA A 24 5.28 -5.35 15.89
N THR A 25 5.15 -6.62 15.52
CA THR A 25 5.58 -7.18 14.21
C THR A 25 4.43 -7.17 13.19
N SER A 26 4.75 -7.35 11.91
CA SER A 26 3.75 -7.45 10.83
C SER A 26 2.70 -8.54 11.04
N SER A 27 3.03 -9.62 11.74
CA SER A 27 2.08 -10.68 12.13
C SER A 27 1.09 -10.24 13.22
N GLN A 28 1.43 -9.24 14.02
CA GLN A 28 0.64 -8.76 15.16
C GLN A 28 -0.26 -7.56 14.80
N PHE A 29 0.05 -6.80 13.73
CA PHE A 29 -0.70 -5.59 13.38
C PHE A 29 -2.19 -5.79 13.07
N ASN A 30 -2.59 -6.99 12.66
CA ASN A 30 -4.00 -7.30 12.34
C ASN A 30 -4.84 -7.70 13.57
N ASN A 31 -4.22 -7.81 14.75
CA ASN A 31 -4.93 -8.10 15.98
C ASN A 31 -5.57 -6.81 16.51
N LEU A 32 -6.63 -6.38 15.83
CA LEU A 32 -7.39 -5.18 16.19
C LEU A 32 -8.14 -5.33 17.53
N GLN A 33 -8.20 -6.52 18.12
CA GLN A 33 -8.75 -6.72 19.47
C GLN A 33 -7.91 -6.01 20.53
N ASP A 34 -6.62 -5.79 20.27
CA ASP A 34 -5.71 -5.07 21.14
C ASP A 34 -5.78 -3.54 20.91
N LEU A 35 -6.49 -3.08 19.86
CA LEU A 35 -6.73 -1.68 19.52
C LEU A 35 -8.20 -1.36 19.81
N LYS A 36 -8.46 -0.59 20.88
CA LYS A 36 -9.83 -0.34 21.37
C LYS A 36 -10.84 -0.01 20.25
N ALA A 37 -11.82 -0.91 20.12
CA ALA A 37 -13.10 -0.82 19.42
C ALA A 37 -13.11 -0.22 18.00
N CYS A 38 -13.10 -1.08 16.97
CA CYS A 38 -13.64 -0.72 15.66
C CYS A 38 -14.53 -1.83 15.10
N LYS A 39 -15.67 -1.44 14.52
CA LYS A 39 -16.75 -2.32 14.03
C LYS A 39 -16.22 -3.27 12.96
N LYS A 40 -16.61 -4.55 13.07
CA LYS A 40 -16.26 -5.59 12.10
C LYS A 40 -17.03 -5.33 10.80
N GLU A 41 -16.35 -4.81 9.79
CA GLU A 41 -16.82 -4.88 8.41
C GLU A 41 -16.35 -6.21 7.80
N THR A 42 -17.32 -7.02 7.39
CA THR A 42 -17.11 -8.35 6.83
C THR A 42 -16.61 -8.22 5.40
N TRP A 43 -15.30 -8.34 5.19
CA TRP A 43 -14.70 -8.38 3.86
C TRP A 43 -14.86 -9.77 3.22
N ASN A 44 -16.00 -10.01 2.60
CA ASN A 44 -16.15 -11.11 1.65
C ASN A 44 -15.79 -10.62 0.24
N LEU A 45 -15.10 -11.50 -0.51
CA LEU A 45 -14.59 -11.34 -1.88
C LEU A 45 -13.17 -10.78 -1.97
N ILE A 46 -12.19 -11.69 -2.00
CA ILE A 46 -11.15 -11.83 -3.04
C ILE A 46 -10.47 -13.17 -2.73
N ALA A 47 -10.45 -14.06 -3.71
CA ALA A 47 -9.83 -15.37 -3.61
C ALA A 47 -8.35 -15.23 -3.19
N ARG A 48 -8.02 -15.83 -2.04
CA ARG A 48 -6.69 -16.05 -1.44
C ARG A 48 -5.92 -14.82 -0.92
N LYS A 49 -6.21 -14.44 0.33
CA LYS A 49 -5.40 -13.50 1.13
C LYS A 49 -4.25 -14.23 1.85
N LYS A 50 -3.10 -14.42 1.18
CA LYS A 50 -1.84 -14.83 1.83
C LYS A 50 -0.88 -13.66 1.88
N TRP A 51 -0.53 -13.20 3.08
CA TRP A 51 0.57 -12.25 3.28
C TRP A 51 1.90 -13.01 3.17
N ASN A 52 2.60 -12.81 2.05
CA ASN A 52 3.96 -13.32 1.80
C ASN A 52 4.19 -14.81 2.13
N VAL A 53 3.75 -15.68 1.22
CA VAL A 53 4.05 -17.11 1.25
C VAL A 53 4.66 -17.45 -0.10
N ARG A 54 5.92 -17.90 -0.11
CA ARG A 54 6.68 -18.41 -1.26
C ARG A 54 5.78 -18.80 -2.43
N LEU A 55 5.53 -17.83 -3.34
CA LEU A 55 4.60 -18.06 -4.44
C LEU A 55 5.16 -19.17 -5.33
N THR A 56 4.28 -20.08 -5.74
CA THR A 56 4.59 -21.04 -6.80
C THR A 56 4.90 -20.30 -8.10
N ALA A 57 5.58 -20.95 -9.05
CA ALA A 57 5.92 -20.32 -10.33
C ALA A 57 4.66 -19.82 -11.07
N GLU A 58 3.57 -20.60 -11.03
CA GLU A 58 2.28 -20.25 -11.61
C GLU A 58 1.67 -18.99 -10.97
N GLU A 59 1.70 -18.90 -9.64
CA GLU A 59 1.16 -17.74 -8.93
C GLU A 59 1.96 -16.47 -9.17
N LYS A 60 3.29 -16.59 -9.33
CA LYS A 60 4.13 -15.45 -9.73
C LYS A 60 3.72 -14.90 -11.08
N GLN A 61 3.44 -15.79 -12.04
CA GLN A 61 3.01 -15.40 -13.38
C GLN A 61 1.64 -14.69 -13.34
N ILE A 62 0.70 -15.16 -12.51
CA ILE A 62 -0.60 -14.50 -12.33
C ILE A 62 -0.42 -13.09 -11.76
N VAL A 63 0.43 -12.94 -10.73
CA VAL A 63 0.70 -11.63 -10.11
C VAL A 63 1.39 -10.69 -11.09
N GLU A 64 2.35 -11.18 -11.86
CA GLU A 64 3.07 -10.39 -12.87
C GLU A 64 2.15 -9.94 -14.01
N SER A 65 1.31 -10.85 -14.51
CA SER A 65 0.31 -10.55 -15.54
C SER A 65 -0.68 -9.48 -15.05
N ARG A 66 -1.23 -9.65 -13.84
CA ARG A 66 -2.14 -8.67 -13.24
C ARG A 66 -1.46 -7.34 -12.97
N LYS A 67 -0.20 -7.35 -12.51
CA LYS A 67 0.59 -6.13 -12.31
C LYS A 67 0.72 -5.36 -13.61
N LYS A 68 1.07 -6.05 -14.71
CA LYS A 68 1.21 -5.43 -16.03
C LYS A 68 -0.12 -4.84 -16.53
N GLU A 69 -1.22 -5.57 -16.38
CA GLU A 69 -2.57 -5.07 -16.74
C GLU A 69 -2.90 -3.76 -16.00
N ILE A 70 -2.63 -3.70 -14.69
CA ILE A 70 -2.87 -2.49 -13.89
C ILE A 70 -1.97 -1.35 -14.38
N GLN A 71 -0.68 -1.61 -14.62
CA GLN A 71 0.27 -0.61 -15.11
C GLN A 71 -0.14 -0.03 -16.46
N ASP A 72 -0.60 -0.87 -17.37
CA ASP A 72 -1.06 -0.46 -18.70
C ASP A 72 -2.31 0.42 -18.59
N LYS A 73 -3.30 0.05 -17.74
CA LYS A 73 -4.49 0.90 -17.49
C LYS A 73 -4.14 2.28 -16.96
N PHE A 74 -3.22 2.38 -15.99
CA PHE A 74 -2.77 3.66 -15.46
C PHE A 74 -2.04 4.50 -16.52
N ARG A 75 -1.25 3.85 -17.38
CA ARG A 75 -0.53 4.52 -18.47
C ARG A 75 -1.48 5.02 -19.56
N GLU A 76 -2.44 4.22 -19.97
CA GLU A 76 -3.36 4.53 -21.07
C GLU A 76 -4.40 5.58 -20.66
N GLN A 77 -5.04 5.43 -19.50
CA GLN A 77 -6.14 6.33 -19.12
C GLN A 77 -5.69 7.57 -18.37
N LEU A 78 -4.64 7.48 -17.55
CA LEU A 78 -4.16 8.60 -16.74
C LEU A 78 -2.78 9.12 -17.17
N GLY A 79 -2.11 8.49 -18.13
CA GLY A 79 -0.74 8.88 -18.50
C GLY A 79 0.23 8.73 -17.34
N LEU A 80 -0.03 7.81 -16.38
CA LEU A 80 0.75 7.61 -15.17
C LEU A 80 1.61 6.35 -15.27
N LEU A 81 2.89 6.50 -14.93
CA LEU A 81 3.82 5.37 -14.81
C LEU A 81 3.86 4.90 -13.36
N VAL A 82 3.17 3.80 -13.05
CA VAL A 82 3.05 3.27 -11.68
C VAL A 82 3.91 2.02 -11.51
N ASP A 83 4.64 1.93 -10.40
CA ASP A 83 5.44 0.79 -9.96
C ASP A 83 6.45 0.26 -11.00
N ILE A 84 7.01 1.18 -11.80
CA ILE A 84 8.07 0.86 -12.77
C ILE A 84 9.42 0.92 -12.06
N PRO A 85 10.23 -0.16 -12.07
CA PRO A 85 11.52 -0.19 -11.41
C PRO A 85 12.48 0.82 -12.07
N LYS A 86 13.23 1.56 -11.23
CA LYS A 86 14.29 2.45 -11.68
C LYS A 86 15.63 1.70 -11.66
N ALA A 87 16.56 2.07 -12.54
CA ALA A 87 17.86 1.40 -12.70
C ALA A 87 18.70 1.32 -11.41
N ASN A 88 18.50 2.26 -10.48
CA ASN A 88 19.14 2.27 -9.17
C ASN A 88 18.26 1.56 -8.15
N PHE A 89 17.49 2.34 -7.39
CA PHE A 89 16.68 1.84 -6.28
C PHE A 89 15.31 2.50 -6.31
N GLY A 90 14.29 1.73 -5.94
CA GLY A 90 12.90 2.16 -5.90
C GLY A 90 12.19 2.08 -7.25
N ASN A 91 11.05 2.76 -7.34
CA ASN A 91 10.17 2.73 -8.50
C ASN A 91 9.73 4.14 -8.91
N SER A 92 8.85 4.22 -9.91
CA SER A 92 8.25 5.44 -10.43
C SER A 92 7.18 6.06 -9.51
N ASN A 93 6.94 5.51 -8.33
CA ASN A 93 5.97 6.05 -7.39
C ASN A 93 6.61 7.17 -6.57
N ASP A 94 6.53 8.39 -7.10
CA ASP A 94 6.94 9.59 -6.40
C ASP A 94 5.73 10.39 -5.88
N GLY A 95 5.98 11.58 -5.34
CA GLY A 95 4.93 12.45 -4.84
C GLY A 95 3.94 12.90 -5.91
N ASN A 96 4.36 13.05 -7.16
CA ASN A 96 3.46 13.43 -8.25
C ASN A 96 2.54 12.26 -8.64
N THR A 97 3.11 11.05 -8.78
CA THR A 97 2.34 9.83 -9.00
C THR A 97 1.30 9.63 -7.89
N SER A 98 1.71 9.81 -6.63
CA SER A 98 0.82 9.67 -5.47
C SER A 98 -0.33 10.68 -5.49
N ARG A 99 -0.07 11.97 -5.77
CA ARG A 99 -1.12 12.99 -5.86
C ARG A 99 -2.15 12.66 -6.94
N ARG A 100 -1.70 12.34 -8.15
CA ARG A 100 -2.59 12.04 -9.28
C ARG A 100 -3.40 10.76 -9.06
N PHE A 101 -2.83 9.78 -8.35
CA PHE A 101 -3.53 8.55 -7.93
C PHE A 101 -4.70 8.84 -6.99
N PHE A 102 -4.51 9.68 -5.97
CA PHE A 102 -5.56 10.03 -5.00
C PHE A 102 -6.52 11.12 -5.48
N GLU A 103 -6.11 11.98 -6.41
CA GLU A 103 -6.98 12.94 -7.07
C GLU A 103 -8.11 12.22 -7.84
N ASN A 104 -7.75 11.19 -8.59
CA ASN A 104 -8.67 10.34 -9.36
C ASN A 104 -9.00 9.03 -8.63
N PHE A 105 -9.29 9.11 -7.33
CA PHE A 105 -9.47 7.93 -6.46
C PHE A 105 -10.50 6.90 -6.98
N ALA A 106 -11.56 7.35 -7.66
CA ALA A 106 -12.58 6.47 -8.24
C ALA A 106 -12.01 5.58 -9.37
N ILE A 107 -11.26 6.18 -10.29
CA ILE A 107 -10.59 5.48 -11.40
C ILE A 107 -9.49 4.55 -10.84
N SER A 108 -8.74 5.04 -9.85
CA SER A 108 -7.71 4.24 -9.17
C SER A 108 -8.30 3.00 -8.47
N ALA A 109 -9.48 3.13 -7.86
CA ALA A 109 -10.21 2.01 -7.26
C ALA A 109 -10.62 0.97 -8.31
N GLU A 110 -11.16 1.43 -9.44
CA GLU A 110 -11.55 0.59 -10.56
C GLU A 110 -10.36 -0.21 -11.13
N PHE A 111 -9.22 0.45 -11.39
CA PHE A 111 -8.06 -0.22 -11.98
C PHE A 111 -7.46 -1.25 -11.04
N THR A 112 -7.31 -0.89 -9.76
CA THR A 112 -6.70 -1.77 -8.76
C THR A 112 -7.63 -2.89 -8.32
N GLY A 113 -8.95 -2.71 -8.44
CA GLY A 113 -9.97 -3.60 -7.88
C GLY A 113 -10.07 -3.49 -6.35
N ILE A 114 -9.60 -2.38 -5.77
CA ILE A 114 -9.72 -2.07 -4.34
C ILE A 114 -11.03 -1.32 -4.10
N ASP A 115 -11.65 -1.53 -2.95
CA ASP A 115 -12.83 -0.79 -2.54
C ASP A 115 -12.60 0.73 -2.56
N MET A 116 -13.52 1.45 -3.22
CA MET A 116 -13.45 2.90 -3.40
C MET A 116 -13.42 3.65 -2.07
N ASN A 117 -14.21 3.21 -1.09
CA ASN A 117 -14.27 3.88 0.22
C ASN A 117 -12.92 3.80 0.94
N SER A 118 -12.21 2.69 0.80
CA SER A 118 -10.89 2.50 1.38
C SER A 118 -9.87 3.50 0.81
N ILE A 119 -9.85 3.68 -0.51
CA ILE A 119 -8.95 4.66 -1.15
C ILE A 119 -9.36 6.09 -0.79
N TYR A 120 -10.66 6.39 -0.77
CA TYR A 120 -11.17 7.71 -0.40
C TYR A 120 -10.82 8.08 1.05
N ARG A 121 -10.99 7.15 2.00
CA ARG A 121 -10.60 7.37 3.41
C ARG A 121 -9.11 7.64 3.55
N LEU A 122 -8.26 6.91 2.81
CA LEU A 122 -6.82 7.15 2.79
C LEU A 122 -6.47 8.53 2.20
N LYS A 123 -7.14 8.95 1.13
CA LYS A 123 -7.01 10.31 0.57
C LYS A 123 -7.28 11.36 1.63
N VAL A 124 -8.42 11.26 2.33
CA VAL A 124 -8.81 12.24 3.37
C VAL A 124 -7.76 12.31 4.48
N ILE A 125 -7.27 11.16 4.96
CA ILE A 125 -6.23 11.13 5.99
C ILE A 125 -4.96 11.84 5.49
N LEU A 126 -4.50 11.53 4.28
CA LEU A 126 -3.29 12.14 3.72
C LEU A 126 -3.45 13.65 3.48
N ASP A 127 -4.59 14.09 2.95
CA ASP A 127 -4.90 15.52 2.76
C ASP A 127 -4.90 16.26 4.10
N THR A 128 -5.49 15.68 5.16
CA THR A 128 -5.48 16.27 6.51
C THR A 128 -4.10 16.30 7.16
N LEU A 129 -3.22 15.35 6.84
CA LEU A 129 -1.83 15.37 7.33
C LEU A 129 -0.98 16.43 6.61
N CYS A 130 -1.36 16.82 5.39
CA CYS A 130 -0.61 17.74 4.54
C CYS A 130 -1.19 19.16 4.48
N CYS A 131 -2.28 19.44 5.19
CA CYS A 131 -2.97 20.74 5.12
C CYS A 131 -2.37 21.83 6.02
N GLY A 132 -1.25 21.56 6.71
CA GLY A 132 -0.51 22.51 7.54
C GLY A 132 0.85 22.83 6.95
#